data_AF-X8H9L8-F1
#
_entry.id   AF-X8H9L8-F1
#
_cell.length_a   1.000
_cell.length_b   1.000
_cell.length_c   1.000
_cell.angle_alpha   90.00
_cell.angle_beta   90.00
_cell.angle_gamma   90.00
#
_symmetry.space_group_name_H-M   'P 1'
#
loop_
_entity.id
_entity.type
_entity.pdbx_description
1 polymer ?
#
loop_
_entity_poly.entity_id
_entity_poly.type
_entity_poly.pdbx_seq_one_letter_code
_entity_poly.pdbx_strand_id
1 'polypeptide(L)'
;MYRSVRNIPKQLLENLYVKEKWTLRDIADYIGCSVDTIVRRMQMYKIARRETRKDINRATLVNLYEVSHTSIEALARRFNVSTATISNRLHEYGLLCTHDHSIHSVEPDRIKKAYESGNSTTRIAHMMGLSRWKVLHILHHMGVNIRGGRRKVMPIDEMSYLYSYHGLSTKDIGIAYQLQANTVALYLRESGVALRGKRLEVDTNEISRLRMEGLSIAAIARQLECSPSVIRNRLKQQQT
;
A
#
# COMPACT_ATOMS: atom_id res chain seq x y z
N MET A 1 -12.93 16.16 34.86
CA MET A 1 -13.09 16.17 33.39
C MET A 1 -11.74 16.53 32.75
N TYR A 2 -11.01 15.55 32.20
CA TYR A 2 -9.70 15.78 31.56
C TYR A 2 -9.88 16.36 30.15
N ARG A 3 -10.19 17.66 30.04
CA ARG A 3 -10.44 18.37 28.78
C ARG A 3 -9.19 18.76 27.98
N SER A 4 -8.04 18.12 28.22
CA SER A 4 -6.83 18.38 27.44
C SER A 4 -6.23 17.09 26.91
N VAL A 5 -6.63 16.73 25.69
CA VAL A 5 -6.12 15.60 24.88
C VAL A 5 -4.59 15.64 24.72
N ARG A 6 -3.94 16.77 25.07
CA ARG A 6 -2.50 16.98 24.97
C ARG A 6 -1.68 16.24 26.03
N ASN A 7 -2.26 15.78 27.15
CA ASN A 7 -1.49 15.07 28.16
C ASN A 7 -2.25 13.88 28.77
N ILE A 8 -2.06 12.69 28.19
CA ILE A 8 -2.58 11.43 28.72
C ILE A 8 -1.51 10.82 29.64
N PRO A 9 -1.71 10.73 30.96
CA PRO A 9 -0.72 10.19 31.89
C PRO A 9 -0.45 8.71 31.66
N LYS A 10 0.81 8.28 31.82
CA LYS A 10 1.20 6.86 31.72
C LYS A 10 0.42 5.98 32.70
N GLN A 11 0.32 6.40 33.96
CA GLN A 11 -0.37 5.65 35.01
C GLN A 11 -1.86 5.42 34.70
N LEU A 12 -2.51 6.40 34.06
CA LEU A 12 -3.91 6.27 33.65
C LEU A 12 -4.07 5.19 32.57
N LEU A 13 -3.18 5.18 31.56
CA LEU A 13 -3.19 4.15 30.52
C LEU A 13 -2.86 2.76 31.08
N GLU A 14 -1.90 2.65 32.01
CA GLU A 14 -1.57 1.37 32.64
C GLU A 14 -2.74 0.83 33.47
N ASN A 15 -3.40 1.68 34.26
CA ASN A 15 -4.56 1.25 35.04
C ASN A 15 -5.71 0.82 34.13
N LEU A 16 -6.11 1.65 33.16
CA LEU A 16 -7.24 1.34 32.28
C LEU A 16 -6.97 0.15 31.34
N TYR A 17 -5.80 0.10 30.68
CA TYR A 17 -5.50 -0.91 29.67
C TYR A 17 -4.96 -2.22 30.26
N VAL A 18 -4.09 -2.16 31.28
CA VAL A 18 -3.40 -3.34 31.84
C VAL A 18 -4.19 -3.94 33.01
N LYS A 19 -4.58 -3.12 34.00
CA LYS A 19 -5.28 -3.61 35.20
C LYS A 19 -6.77 -3.86 34.93
N GLU A 20 -7.48 -2.85 34.43
CA GLU A 20 -8.92 -2.90 34.20
C GLU A 20 -9.30 -3.51 32.84
N LYS A 21 -8.32 -3.79 31.99
CA LYS A 21 -8.48 -4.50 30.71
C LYS A 21 -9.36 -3.81 29.66
N TRP A 22 -9.62 -2.51 29.75
CA TRP A 22 -10.44 -1.76 28.78
C TRP A 22 -9.92 -1.87 27.35
N THR A 23 -10.81 -1.81 26.36
CA THR A 23 -10.37 -1.77 24.96
C THR A 23 -9.79 -0.40 24.63
N LEU A 24 -8.96 -0.32 23.57
CA LEU A 24 -8.41 0.97 23.13
C LEU A 24 -9.51 1.96 22.70
N ARG A 25 -10.66 1.46 22.26
CA ARG A 25 -11.81 2.27 21.87
C ARG A 25 -12.50 2.84 23.10
N ASP A 26 -12.79 2.02 24.11
CA ASP A 26 -13.41 2.49 25.35
C ASP A 26 -12.55 3.55 26.05
N ILE A 27 -11.22 3.36 26.05
CA ILE A 27 -10.26 4.34 26.57
C ILE A 27 -10.29 5.63 25.75
N ALA A 28 -10.35 5.52 24.42
CA ALA A 28 -10.40 6.68 23.52
C ALA A 28 -11.68 7.49 23.71
N ASP A 29 -12.83 6.82 23.86
CA ASP A 29 -14.14 7.42 24.10
C ASP A 29 -14.19 8.08 25.48
N TYR A 30 -13.66 7.41 26.52
CA TYR A 30 -13.57 7.95 27.88
C TYR A 30 -12.71 9.22 27.96
N ILE A 31 -11.58 9.26 27.24
CA ILE A 31 -10.66 10.39 27.22
C ILE A 31 -11.10 11.48 26.23
N GLY A 32 -11.96 11.15 25.26
CA GLY A 32 -12.40 12.05 24.20
C GLY A 32 -11.32 12.31 23.15
N CYS A 33 -10.61 11.26 22.71
CA CYS A 33 -9.56 11.35 21.70
C CYS A 33 -9.62 10.20 20.69
N SER A 34 -8.79 10.23 19.65
CA SER A 34 -8.74 9.12 18.68
C SER A 34 -7.98 7.91 19.23
N VAL A 35 -8.36 6.71 18.76
CA VAL A 35 -7.64 5.47 19.09
C VAL A 35 -6.16 5.58 18.71
N ASP A 36 -5.81 6.21 17.58
CA ASP A 36 -4.43 6.45 17.17
C ASP A 36 -3.64 7.28 18.18
N THR A 37 -4.30 8.24 18.86
CA THR A 37 -3.67 9.04 19.90
C THR A 37 -3.29 8.17 21.10
N ILE A 38 -4.19 7.27 21.52
CA ILE A 38 -3.90 6.29 22.58
C ILE A 38 -2.75 5.38 22.18
N VAL A 39 -2.75 4.88 20.94
CA VAL A 39 -1.71 3.97 20.42
C VAL A 39 -0.34 4.65 20.41
N ARG A 40 -0.25 5.89 19.93
CA ARG A 40 1.01 6.67 19.96
C ARG A 40 1.52 6.87 21.38
N ARG A 41 0.63 7.13 22.34
CA ARG A 41 1.01 7.29 23.76
C ARG A 41 1.47 5.98 24.39
N MET A 42 0.80 4.86 24.10
CA MET A 42 1.25 3.54 24.53
C MET A 42 2.64 3.20 23.97
N GLN A 43 2.91 3.53 22.70
CA GLN A 43 4.23 3.36 22.09
C GLN A 43 5.29 4.23 22.78
N MET A 44 4.98 5.51 23.03
CA MET A 44 5.87 6.44 23.74
C MET A 44 6.22 5.94 25.16
N TYR A 45 5.24 5.39 25.87
CA TYR A 45 5.41 4.86 27.23
C TYR A 45 5.89 3.40 27.28
N LYS A 46 6.13 2.77 26.13
CA LYS A 46 6.53 1.36 25.97
C LYS A 46 5.55 0.37 26.63
N ILE A 47 4.25 0.66 26.60
CA ILE A 47 3.21 -0.25 27.06
C ILE A 47 2.95 -1.27 25.94
N ALA A 48 3.24 -2.54 26.21
CA ALA A 48 3.04 -3.63 25.25
C ALA A 48 1.55 -3.79 24.90
N ARG A 49 1.27 -4.03 23.61
CA ARG A 49 -0.08 -4.38 23.17
C ARG A 49 -0.38 -5.81 23.60
N ARG A 50 -1.59 -6.02 24.13
CA ARG A 50 -2.10 -7.38 24.41
C ARG A 50 -2.15 -8.18 23.12
N GLU A 51 -1.72 -9.42 23.18
CA GLU A 51 -1.81 -10.35 22.05
C GLU A 51 -3.30 -10.60 21.73
N THR A 52 -3.72 -10.18 20.54
CA THR A 52 -5.10 -10.37 20.07
C THR A 52 -5.27 -11.61 19.20
N ARG A 53 -4.18 -12.35 18.93
CA ARG A 53 -4.23 -13.55 18.10
C ARG A 53 -4.78 -14.71 18.92
N LYS A 54 -6.10 -14.90 18.85
CA LYS A 54 -6.67 -16.22 19.12
C LYS A 54 -6.17 -17.15 18.02
N ASP A 55 -5.38 -18.15 18.42
CA ASP A 55 -4.85 -19.13 17.49
C ASP A 55 -5.99 -20.05 17.03
N ILE A 56 -6.50 -19.77 15.83
CA ILE A 56 -7.53 -20.59 15.20
C ILE A 56 -6.78 -21.54 14.27
N ASN A 57 -6.60 -22.78 14.72
CA ASN A 57 -5.90 -23.81 13.97
C ASN A 57 -6.52 -23.95 12.58
N ARG A 58 -5.71 -23.72 11.54
CA ARG A 58 -6.09 -23.79 10.13
C ARG A 58 -6.76 -25.12 9.79
N ALA A 59 -6.18 -26.25 10.19
CA ALA A 59 -6.69 -27.57 9.83
C ALA A 59 -8.12 -27.78 10.36
N THR A 60 -8.36 -27.34 11.60
CA THR A 60 -9.66 -27.42 12.25
C THR A 60 -10.67 -26.48 11.58
N LEU A 61 -10.27 -25.25 11.24
CA LEU A 61 -11.17 -24.29 10.60
C LEU A 61 -11.56 -24.71 9.18
N VAL A 62 -10.60 -25.20 8.40
CA VAL A 62 -10.83 -25.73 7.03
C VAL A 62 -11.79 -26.90 7.08
N ASN A 63 -11.57 -27.89 7.96
CA ASN A 63 -12.42 -29.07 8.07
C ASN A 63 -13.86 -28.70 8.43
N LEU A 64 -14.05 -27.84 9.43
CA LEU A 64 -15.39 -27.44 9.86
C LEU A 64 -16.15 -26.63 8.79
N TYR A 65 -15.43 -25.82 8.00
CA TYR A 65 -16.03 -24.98 6.97
C TYR A 65 -16.29 -25.75 5.66
N GLU A 66 -15.32 -26.49 5.14
CA GLU A 66 -15.45 -27.21 3.86
C GLU A 66 -16.12 -28.58 3.99
N VAL A 67 -15.79 -29.35 5.02
CA VAL A 67 -16.25 -30.75 5.17
C VAL A 67 -17.56 -30.81 5.94
N SER A 68 -17.64 -30.07 7.06
CA SER A 68 -18.83 -30.07 7.92
C SER A 68 -19.85 -28.98 7.56
N HIS A 69 -19.58 -28.17 6.51
CA HIS A 69 -20.43 -27.06 6.05
C HIS A 69 -20.96 -26.15 7.18
N THR A 70 -20.15 -25.93 8.22
CA THR A 70 -20.55 -25.12 9.37
C THR A 70 -20.58 -23.64 8.99
N SER A 71 -21.66 -22.94 9.30
CA SER A 71 -21.81 -21.52 8.98
C SER A 71 -20.78 -20.64 9.69
N ILE A 72 -20.49 -19.46 9.12
CA ILE A 72 -19.53 -18.49 9.68
C ILE A 72 -19.96 -18.04 11.08
N GLU A 73 -21.26 -17.88 11.32
CA GLU A 73 -21.84 -17.50 12.63
C GLU A 73 -21.69 -18.61 13.67
N ALA A 74 -21.84 -19.87 13.26
CA ALA A 74 -21.61 -21.01 14.13
C ALA A 74 -20.12 -21.18 14.47
N LEU A 75 -19.23 -20.97 13.50
CA LEU A 75 -17.78 -20.94 13.72
C LEU A 75 -17.37 -19.79 14.64
N ALA A 76 -17.94 -18.60 14.44
CA ALA A 76 -17.69 -17.44 15.28
C ALA A 76 -18.05 -17.69 16.74
N ARG A 77 -19.23 -18.31 16.99
CA ARG A 77 -19.62 -18.73 18.34
C ARG A 77 -18.69 -19.80 18.90
N ARG A 78 -18.33 -20.81 18.10
CA ARG A 78 -17.49 -21.94 18.52
C ARG A 78 -16.07 -21.52 18.91
N PHE A 79 -15.46 -20.61 18.14
CA PHE A 79 -14.14 -20.07 18.43
C PHE A 79 -14.18 -18.81 19.32
N ASN A 80 -15.37 -18.40 19.76
CA ASN A 80 -15.61 -17.20 20.55
C ASN A 80 -14.94 -15.95 19.94
N VAL A 81 -15.12 -15.74 18.64
CA VAL A 81 -14.58 -14.61 17.87
C VAL A 81 -15.69 -13.94 17.08
N SER A 82 -15.44 -12.74 16.56
CA SER A 82 -16.37 -12.11 15.63
C SER A 82 -16.45 -12.89 14.32
N THR A 83 -17.60 -12.81 13.65
CA THR A 83 -17.80 -13.31 12.28
C THR A 83 -16.74 -12.75 11.33
N ALA A 84 -16.41 -11.46 11.46
CA ALA A 84 -15.33 -10.83 10.69
C ALA A 84 -13.96 -11.49 10.91
N THR A 85 -13.65 -11.97 12.12
CA THR A 85 -12.39 -12.68 12.39
C THR A 85 -12.35 -14.02 11.65
N ILE A 86 -13.46 -14.78 11.67
CA ILE A 86 -13.59 -16.02 10.90
C ILE A 86 -13.49 -15.72 9.41
N SER A 87 -14.22 -14.73 8.90
CA SER A 87 -14.18 -14.35 7.49
C SER A 87 -12.77 -13.95 7.04
N ASN A 88 -12.05 -13.14 7.82
CA ASN A 88 -10.68 -12.76 7.52
C ASN A 88 -9.74 -13.98 7.50
N ARG A 89 -9.86 -14.91 8.44
CA ARG A 89 -9.06 -16.16 8.45
C ARG A 89 -9.38 -17.04 7.25
N LEU A 90 -10.64 -17.18 6.90
CA LEU A 90 -11.07 -17.92 5.73
C LEU A 90 -10.60 -17.22 4.43
N HIS A 91 -10.57 -15.89 4.37
CA HIS A 91 -9.95 -15.15 3.25
C HIS A 91 -8.44 -15.37 3.16
N GLU A 92 -7.72 -15.30 4.28
CA GLU A 92 -6.28 -15.61 4.36
C GLU A 92 -6.00 -17.04 3.88
N TYR A 93 -6.90 -17.98 4.16
CA TYR A 93 -6.80 -19.38 3.74
C TYR A 93 -7.40 -19.65 2.34
N GLY A 94 -7.96 -18.65 1.67
CA GLY A 94 -8.54 -18.76 0.32
C GLY A 94 -9.93 -19.38 0.23
N LEU A 95 -10.59 -19.62 1.37
CA LEU A 95 -11.88 -20.30 1.51
C LEU A 95 -13.09 -19.38 1.31
N LEU A 96 -12.95 -18.07 1.59
CA LEU A 96 -13.99 -17.06 1.33
C LEU A 96 -13.54 -16.09 0.24
N CYS A 97 -14.49 -15.62 -0.59
CA CYS A 97 -14.27 -14.62 -1.62
C CYS A 97 -15.06 -13.33 -1.28
N THR A 98 -14.45 -12.17 -1.44
CA THR A 98 -14.96 -10.87 -0.95
C THR A 98 -16.03 -10.21 -1.83
N HIS A 99 -16.69 -10.91 -2.75
CA HIS A 99 -17.65 -10.29 -3.67
C HIS A 99 -19.03 -10.97 -3.62
N ASP A 100 -20.06 -10.17 -3.34
CA ASP A 100 -21.48 -10.52 -3.18
C ASP A 100 -22.17 -11.10 -4.44
N HIS A 101 -21.43 -11.43 -5.50
CA HIS A 101 -22.00 -11.90 -6.77
C HIS A 101 -21.52 -13.28 -7.23
N SER A 102 -20.86 -14.06 -6.38
CA SER A 102 -20.45 -15.43 -6.77
C SER A 102 -21.50 -16.48 -6.40
N ILE A 103 -22.65 -16.45 -7.08
CA ILE A 103 -23.60 -17.60 -7.12
C ILE A 103 -23.02 -18.76 -7.94
N HIS A 104 -21.93 -18.56 -8.66
CA HIS A 104 -21.35 -19.58 -9.50
C HIS A 104 -20.32 -20.40 -8.72
N SER A 105 -20.62 -21.69 -8.56
CA SER A 105 -19.62 -22.71 -8.25
C SER A 105 -18.46 -22.54 -9.23
N VAL A 106 -17.32 -22.07 -8.72
CA VAL A 106 -16.14 -21.85 -9.56
C VAL A 106 -15.49 -23.20 -9.77
N GLU A 107 -15.74 -23.84 -10.92
CA GLU A 107 -15.11 -25.10 -11.31
C GLU A 107 -13.63 -24.87 -11.70
N PRO A 108 -12.65 -25.24 -10.84
CA PRO A 108 -11.24 -24.94 -11.09
C PRO A 108 -10.71 -25.66 -12.34
N ASP A 109 -11.16 -26.89 -12.58
CA ASP A 109 -10.80 -27.69 -13.76
C ASP A 109 -11.26 -27.06 -15.07
N ARG A 110 -12.41 -26.38 -15.07
CA ARG A 110 -12.91 -25.68 -16.26
C ARG A 110 -12.03 -24.46 -16.59
N ILE A 111 -11.54 -23.76 -15.57
CA ILE A 111 -10.59 -22.64 -15.72
C ILE A 111 -9.25 -23.15 -16.26
N LYS A 112 -8.74 -24.26 -15.73
CA LYS A 112 -7.50 -24.89 -16.22
C LYS A 112 -7.61 -25.31 -17.67
N LYS A 113 -8.66 -26.06 -18.05
CA LYS A 113 -8.92 -26.48 -19.44
C LYS A 113 -9.05 -25.28 -20.39
N ALA A 114 -9.79 -24.24 -19.98
CA ALA A 114 -9.94 -23.03 -20.79
C ALA A 114 -8.60 -22.29 -20.99
N TYR A 115 -7.71 -22.33 -20.01
CA TYR A 115 -6.37 -21.79 -20.14
C TYR A 115 -5.50 -22.64 -21.06
N GLU A 116 -5.45 -23.95 -20.86
CA GLU A 116 -4.68 -24.88 -21.70
C GLU A 116 -5.11 -24.82 -23.18
N SER A 117 -6.40 -24.55 -23.47
CA SER A 117 -6.92 -24.36 -24.82
C SER A 117 -6.52 -23.05 -25.51
N GLY A 118 -5.69 -22.21 -24.88
CA GLY A 118 -5.14 -21.01 -25.51
C GLY A 118 -5.76 -19.69 -25.07
N ASN A 119 -6.80 -19.70 -24.21
CA ASN A 119 -7.42 -18.45 -23.78
C ASN A 119 -6.53 -17.65 -22.84
N SER A 120 -6.58 -16.33 -22.97
CA SER A 120 -5.96 -15.43 -22.01
C SER A 120 -6.72 -15.43 -20.69
N THR A 121 -6.03 -15.15 -19.58
CA THR A 121 -6.70 -15.07 -18.27
C THR A 121 -7.74 -13.95 -18.20
N THR A 122 -7.64 -12.90 -19.03
CA THR A 122 -8.69 -11.88 -19.18
C THR A 122 -9.93 -12.43 -19.89
N ARG A 123 -9.74 -13.22 -20.96
CA ARG A 123 -10.86 -13.82 -21.69
C ARG A 123 -11.62 -14.80 -20.80
N ILE A 124 -10.89 -15.64 -20.06
CA ILE A 124 -11.48 -16.61 -19.13
C ILE A 124 -12.25 -15.89 -18.02
N ALA A 125 -11.70 -14.80 -17.48
CA ALA A 125 -12.37 -13.97 -16.50
C ALA A 125 -13.73 -13.44 -16.99
N HIS A 126 -13.76 -12.86 -18.21
CA HIS A 126 -15.02 -12.41 -18.81
C HIS A 126 -16.00 -13.56 -19.08
N MET A 127 -15.52 -14.69 -19.62
CA MET A 127 -16.37 -15.84 -19.97
C MET A 127 -17.03 -16.47 -18.75
N MET A 128 -16.34 -16.46 -17.61
CA MET A 128 -16.77 -17.14 -16.38
C MET A 128 -17.35 -16.16 -15.35
N GLY A 129 -17.48 -14.87 -15.66
CA GLY A 129 -17.95 -13.85 -14.71
C GLY A 129 -17.02 -13.66 -13.50
N LEU A 130 -15.72 -13.94 -13.66
CA LEU A 130 -14.72 -13.86 -12.60
C LEU A 130 -13.81 -12.64 -12.77
N SER A 131 -13.14 -12.24 -11.69
CA SER A 131 -12.03 -11.29 -11.81
C SER A 131 -10.80 -11.98 -12.42
N ARG A 132 -10.02 -11.23 -13.20
CA ARG A 132 -8.74 -11.72 -13.74
C ARG A 132 -7.80 -12.23 -12.65
N TRP A 133 -7.82 -11.60 -11.48
CA TRP A 133 -7.05 -12.04 -10.32
C TRP A 133 -7.50 -13.43 -9.83
N LYS A 134 -8.82 -13.71 -9.73
CA LYS A 134 -9.32 -15.02 -9.29
C LYS A 134 -8.92 -16.14 -10.25
N VAL A 135 -8.96 -15.87 -11.55
CA VAL A 135 -8.48 -16.80 -12.59
C VAL A 135 -6.98 -17.08 -12.40
N LEU A 136 -6.16 -16.05 -12.23
CA LEU A 136 -4.72 -16.21 -11.98
C LEU A 136 -4.43 -16.98 -10.68
N HIS A 137 -5.17 -16.67 -9.62
CA HIS A 137 -5.03 -17.31 -8.31
C HIS A 137 -5.36 -18.81 -8.39
N ILE A 138 -6.45 -19.18 -9.06
CA ILE A 138 -6.84 -20.59 -9.26
C ILE A 138 -5.79 -21.32 -10.09
N LEU A 139 -5.35 -20.74 -11.21
CA LEU A 139 -4.33 -21.35 -12.05
C LEU A 139 -3.01 -21.56 -11.28
N HIS A 140 -2.60 -20.60 -10.46
CA HIS A 140 -1.42 -20.72 -9.60
C HIS A 140 -1.60 -21.81 -8.53
N HIS A 141 -2.76 -21.88 -7.88
CA HIS A 141 -3.07 -22.92 -6.89
C HIS A 141 -3.11 -24.32 -7.52
N MET A 142 -3.50 -24.42 -8.80
CA MET A 142 -3.44 -25.67 -9.57
C MET A 142 -2.05 -25.98 -10.14
N GLY A 143 -1.02 -25.19 -9.81
CA GLY A 143 0.35 -25.37 -10.28
C GLY A 143 0.55 -25.09 -11.77
N VAL A 144 -0.36 -24.35 -12.41
CA VAL A 144 -0.26 -24.01 -13.84
C VAL A 144 0.72 -22.85 -14.02
N ASN A 145 1.78 -23.10 -14.80
CA ASN A 145 2.72 -22.05 -15.19
C ASN A 145 2.00 -21.04 -16.10
N ILE A 146 1.83 -19.82 -15.57
CA ILE A 146 1.21 -18.73 -16.32
C ILE A 146 2.18 -18.30 -17.43
N ARG A 147 1.75 -18.44 -18.68
CA ARG A 147 2.37 -17.84 -19.87
C ARG A 147 2.62 -16.37 -19.58
N GLY A 148 3.88 -16.03 -19.31
CA GLY A 148 4.31 -14.68 -19.05
C GLY A 148 3.95 -13.80 -20.24
N GLY A 149 3.38 -12.63 -19.97
CA GLY A 149 3.19 -11.63 -21.02
C GLY A 149 4.54 -11.41 -21.69
N ARG A 150 4.58 -11.42 -23.04
CA ARG A 150 5.78 -11.08 -23.81
C ARG A 150 6.41 -9.84 -23.17
N ARG A 151 7.57 -9.99 -22.52
CA ARG A 151 8.39 -8.84 -22.15
C ARG A 151 8.74 -8.20 -23.48
N LYS A 152 8.16 -7.03 -23.77
CA LYS A 152 8.53 -6.26 -24.94
C LYS A 152 10.01 -5.94 -24.76
N VAL A 153 10.88 -6.43 -25.64
CA VAL A 153 12.30 -6.09 -25.61
C VAL A 153 12.38 -4.58 -25.80
N MET A 154 12.97 -3.87 -24.83
CA MET A 154 13.10 -2.42 -24.85
C MET A 154 14.51 -2.04 -25.26
N PRO A 155 14.70 -0.99 -26.07
CA PRO A 155 16.02 -0.49 -26.46
C PRO A 155 16.62 0.34 -25.30
N ILE A 156 17.00 -0.33 -24.21
CA ILE A 156 17.50 0.32 -22.98
C ILE A 156 18.80 1.10 -23.25
N ASP A 157 19.66 0.59 -24.12
CA ASP A 157 20.92 1.25 -24.50
C ASP A 157 20.66 2.59 -25.21
N GLU A 158 19.67 2.63 -26.10
CA GLU A 158 19.26 3.84 -26.79
C GLU A 158 18.66 4.86 -25.82
N MET A 159 17.80 4.42 -24.89
CA MET A 159 17.28 5.30 -23.83
C MET A 159 18.40 5.87 -22.95
N SER A 160 19.40 5.05 -22.62
CA SER A 160 20.58 5.45 -21.83
C SER A 160 21.42 6.48 -22.57
N TYR A 161 21.58 6.30 -23.89
CA TYR A 161 22.27 7.23 -24.77
C TYR A 161 21.52 8.58 -24.90
N LEU A 162 20.21 8.55 -25.16
CA LEU A 162 19.37 9.75 -25.24
C LEU A 162 19.36 10.54 -23.92
N TYR A 163 19.35 9.84 -22.80
CA TYR A 163 19.43 10.46 -21.49
C TYR A 163 20.79 11.11 -21.24
N SER A 164 21.88 10.36 -21.42
CA SER A 164 23.23 10.76 -21.00
C SER A 164 23.86 11.77 -21.96
N TYR A 165 23.74 11.56 -23.27
CA TYR A 165 24.43 12.36 -24.29
C TYR A 165 23.55 13.45 -24.89
N HIS A 166 22.26 13.16 -25.15
CA HIS A 166 21.35 14.15 -25.74
C HIS A 166 20.58 14.99 -24.71
N GLY A 167 20.71 14.71 -23.41
CA GLY A 167 20.13 15.54 -22.38
C GLY A 167 18.62 15.41 -22.20
N LEU A 168 17.97 14.45 -22.87
CA LEU A 168 16.51 14.27 -22.77
C LEU A 168 16.10 13.88 -21.34
N SER A 169 14.91 14.33 -20.93
CA SER A 169 14.36 13.92 -19.64
C SER A 169 13.73 12.53 -19.73
N THR A 170 13.56 11.86 -18.58
CA THR A 170 12.81 10.59 -18.52
C THR A 170 11.37 10.73 -19.00
N LYS A 171 10.80 11.94 -18.95
CA LYS A 171 9.48 12.25 -19.48
C LYS A 171 9.47 12.29 -21.01
N ASP A 172 10.45 12.95 -21.61
CA ASP A 172 10.54 13.08 -23.07
C ASP A 172 10.84 11.72 -23.72
N ILE A 173 11.75 10.96 -23.12
CA ILE A 173 12.01 9.56 -23.50
C ILE A 173 10.73 8.73 -23.32
N GLY A 174 10.00 8.93 -22.21
CA GLY A 174 8.72 8.25 -21.98
C GLY A 174 7.70 8.51 -23.10
N ILE A 175 7.59 9.75 -23.56
CA ILE A 175 6.71 10.12 -24.67
C ILE A 175 7.15 9.41 -25.96
N ALA A 176 8.44 9.44 -26.29
CA ALA A 176 8.98 8.83 -27.50
C ALA A 176 8.73 7.31 -27.57
N TYR A 177 8.83 6.61 -26.43
CA TYR A 177 8.68 5.15 -26.36
C TYR A 177 7.32 4.69 -25.82
N GLN A 178 6.36 5.60 -25.61
CA GLN A 178 5.05 5.32 -25.01
C GLN A 178 5.14 4.62 -23.64
N LEU A 179 6.09 5.06 -22.83
CA LEU A 179 6.35 4.57 -21.48
C LEU A 179 6.05 5.65 -20.43
N GLN A 180 5.70 5.21 -19.23
CA GLN A 180 5.67 6.10 -18.07
C GLN A 180 7.09 6.55 -17.74
N ALA A 181 7.27 7.81 -17.35
CA ALA A 181 8.59 8.35 -16.98
C ALA A 181 9.27 7.55 -15.85
N ASN A 182 8.48 6.98 -14.93
CA ASN A 182 8.98 6.09 -13.87
C ASN A 182 9.52 4.77 -14.41
N THR A 183 8.93 4.23 -15.47
CA THR A 183 9.42 3.01 -16.13
C THR A 183 10.74 3.27 -16.84
N VAL A 184 10.87 4.41 -17.53
CA VAL A 184 12.15 4.83 -18.11
C VAL A 184 13.22 5.02 -17.03
N ALA A 185 12.87 5.68 -15.92
CA ALA A 185 13.76 5.85 -14.78
C ALA A 185 14.21 4.52 -14.15
N LEU A 186 13.34 3.50 -14.13
CA LEU A 186 13.69 2.15 -13.72
C LEU A 186 14.71 1.53 -14.67
N TYR A 187 14.44 1.53 -15.99
CA TYR A 187 15.36 0.96 -16.98
C TYR A 187 16.74 1.61 -16.97
N LEU A 188 16.80 2.93 -16.83
CA LEU A 188 18.06 3.66 -16.71
C LEU A 188 18.84 3.25 -15.44
N ARG A 189 18.16 3.03 -14.31
CA ARG A 189 18.82 2.56 -13.08
C ARG A 189 19.31 1.12 -13.23
N GLU A 190 18.51 0.26 -13.84
CA GLU A 190 18.87 -1.13 -14.09
C GLU A 190 20.05 -1.25 -15.07
N SER A 191 20.20 -0.30 -16.01
CA SER A 191 21.39 -0.18 -16.88
C SER A 191 22.58 0.53 -16.24
N GLY A 192 22.49 0.92 -14.97
CA GLY A 192 23.58 1.57 -14.23
C GLY A 192 23.72 3.08 -14.47
N VAL A 193 22.78 3.71 -15.17
CA VAL A 193 22.76 5.17 -15.39
C VAL A 193 22.28 5.89 -14.13
N ALA A 194 23.13 6.77 -13.58
CA ALA A 194 22.77 7.64 -12.48
C ALA A 194 21.80 8.74 -12.97
N LEU A 195 20.59 8.78 -12.40
CA LEU A 195 19.60 9.79 -12.77
C LEU A 195 20.03 11.19 -12.29
N ARG A 196 20.07 12.14 -13.22
CA ARG A 196 20.11 13.58 -12.95
C ARG A 196 18.98 13.94 -11.98
N GLY A 197 19.36 14.44 -10.81
CA GLY A 197 18.42 15.05 -9.87
C GLY A 197 17.71 16.24 -10.51
N LYS A 198 16.58 16.65 -9.93
CA LYS A 198 15.85 17.85 -10.37
C LYS A 198 16.65 19.10 -9.95
N ARG A 199 17.72 19.44 -10.68
CA ARG A 199 18.53 20.63 -10.42
C ARG A 199 17.89 21.81 -11.13
N LEU A 200 17.01 22.50 -10.41
CA LEU A 200 16.69 23.88 -10.74
C LEU A 200 17.87 24.71 -10.26
N GLU A 201 18.65 25.23 -11.22
CA GLU A 201 19.68 26.22 -10.94
C GLU A 201 18.97 27.53 -10.62
N VAL A 202 18.80 27.78 -9.33
CA VAL A 202 18.28 29.05 -8.82
C VAL A 202 19.41 29.63 -7.99
N ASP A 203 19.86 30.83 -8.35
CA ASP A 203 20.94 31.51 -7.63
C ASP A 203 20.49 31.76 -6.18
N THR A 204 21.23 31.17 -5.26
CA THR A 204 20.92 31.26 -3.84
C THR A 204 21.19 32.66 -3.27
N ASN A 205 22.07 33.45 -3.91
CA ASN A 205 22.32 34.83 -3.51
C ASN A 205 21.16 35.75 -3.91
N GLU A 206 20.59 35.50 -5.09
CA GLU A 206 19.40 36.21 -5.58
C GLU A 206 18.19 35.94 -4.67
N ILE A 207 17.97 34.69 -4.25
CA ILE A 207 16.92 34.34 -3.27
C ILE A 207 17.10 35.13 -1.96
N SER A 208 18.32 35.21 -1.43
CA SER A 208 18.61 35.92 -0.18
C SER A 208 18.42 37.43 -0.30
N ARG A 209 18.78 38.02 -1.45
CA ARG A 209 18.54 39.45 -1.74
C ARG A 209 17.05 39.78 -1.78
N LEU A 210 16.27 39.03 -2.57
CA LEU A 210 14.82 39.24 -2.67
C LEU A 210 14.12 39.04 -1.31
N ARG A 211 14.68 38.20 -0.44
CA ARG A 211 14.18 38.00 0.93
C ARG A 211 14.46 39.20 1.83
N MET A 212 15.63 39.83 1.69
CA MET A 212 15.98 41.06 2.41
C MET A 212 15.15 42.26 1.95
N GLU A 213 14.76 42.29 0.66
CA GLU A 213 13.81 43.27 0.09
C GLU A 213 12.36 43.08 0.58
N GLY A 214 12.10 42.07 1.43
CA GLY A 214 10.79 41.84 2.04
C GLY A 214 9.84 40.98 1.22
N LEU A 215 10.27 40.42 0.08
CA LEU A 215 9.39 39.57 -0.73
C LEU A 215 9.05 38.26 -0.01
N SER A 216 7.80 37.83 -0.16
CA SER A 216 7.35 36.54 0.35
C SER A 216 7.95 35.38 -0.46
N ILE A 217 8.13 34.21 0.17
CA ILE A 217 8.61 32.99 -0.49
C ILE A 217 7.78 32.66 -1.75
N ALA A 218 6.47 32.93 -1.71
CA ALA A 218 5.58 32.70 -2.85
C ALA A 218 5.78 33.72 -3.98
N ALA A 219 6.14 34.97 -3.67
CA ALA A 219 6.47 35.98 -4.67
C ALA A 219 7.81 35.66 -5.35
N ILE A 220 8.83 35.29 -4.56
CA ILE A 220 10.14 34.86 -5.07
C ILE A 220 9.99 33.62 -5.97
N ALA A 221 9.18 32.65 -5.56
CA ALA A 221 8.91 31.45 -6.35
C ALA A 221 8.26 31.78 -7.71
N ARG A 222 7.33 32.74 -7.75
CA ARG A 222 6.72 33.20 -9.01
C ARG A 222 7.73 33.95 -9.89
N GLN A 223 8.56 34.79 -9.30
CA GLN A 223 9.56 35.59 -10.01
C GLN A 223 10.68 34.72 -10.61
N LEU A 224 11.10 33.66 -9.90
CA LEU A 224 12.15 32.74 -10.33
C LEU A 224 11.59 31.47 -11.01
N GLU A 225 10.32 31.52 -11.45
CA GLU A 225 9.60 30.43 -12.14
C GLU A 225 9.79 29.03 -11.51
N CYS A 226 9.83 28.98 -10.19
CA CYS A 226 10.11 27.77 -9.44
C CYS A 226 9.06 27.51 -8.35
N SER A 227 9.06 26.30 -7.79
CA SER A 227 8.11 26.00 -6.70
C SER A 227 8.56 26.65 -5.37
N PRO A 228 7.63 27.10 -4.51
CA PRO A 228 7.96 27.60 -3.16
C PRO A 228 8.76 26.62 -2.30
N SER A 229 8.66 25.32 -2.59
CA SER A 229 9.41 24.25 -1.93
C SER A 229 10.90 24.28 -2.29
N VAL A 230 11.26 24.68 -3.52
CA VAL A 230 12.65 24.85 -3.95
C VAL A 230 13.31 25.98 -3.16
N ILE A 231 12.64 27.14 -3.08
CA ILE A 231 13.11 28.29 -2.30
C ILE A 231 13.32 27.93 -0.82
N ARG A 232 12.34 27.26 -0.20
CA ARG A 232 12.44 26.80 1.21
C ARG A 232 13.62 25.85 1.45
N ASN A 233 13.85 24.90 0.53
CA ASN A 233 14.94 23.94 0.67
C ASN A 233 16.32 24.60 0.52
N ARG A 234 16.46 25.59 -0.37
CA ARG A 234 17.71 26.34 -0.56
C ARG A 234 18.04 27.24 0.63
N LEU A 235 17.06 27.95 1.19
CA LEU A 235 17.25 28.76 2.40
C LEU A 235 17.66 27.91 3.61
N LYS A 236 17.14 26.68 3.73
CA LYS A 236 17.55 25.74 4.78
C LYS A 236 19.01 25.28 4.65
N GLN A 237 19.48 25.04 3.42
CA GLN A 237 20.85 24.61 3.16
C GLN A 237 21.91 25.69 3.47
N GLN A 238 21.52 26.97 3.56
CA GLN A 238 22.43 28.07 3.94
C GLN A 238 22.54 28.30 5.46
N GLN A 239 21.66 27.70 6.26
CA GLN A 239 21.66 27.83 7.73
C GLN A 239 22.40 26.69 8.45
N THR A 240 23.06 25.80 7.69
CA THR A 240 23.83 24.66 8.19
C THR A 240 25.29 24.89 7.86
#